data_AF-A0A954HRM9-F1
#
_entry.id   AF-A0A954HRM9-F1
#
_cell.length_a   1.000
_cell.length_b   1.000
_cell.length_c   1.000
_cell.angle_alpha   90.00
_cell.angle_beta   90.00
_cell.angle_gamma   90.00
#
_symmetry.space_group_name_H-M   'P 1'
#
loop_
_entity.id
_entity.type
_entity.pdbx_description
1 polymer ?
#
loop_
_entity_poly.entity_id
_entity_poly.type
_entity_poly.pdbx_seq_one_letter_code
_entity_poly.pdbx_strand_id
1 'polypeptide(L)'
;MWDRIAEQVTQAVFRIEQESPAFVGSLWKVTATEQDVAPPPEEDYQTSGGGYEAGSEKRAVDPIVNAQPKVGRNDPCPCGSGKKYKKCCL
;
A
#
# COMPACT_ATOMS: atom_id res chain seq x y z
N MET A 1 30.16 18.58 -14.67
CA MET A 1 29.62 17.33 -14.04
C MET A 1 28.14 17.20 -14.32
N TRP A 2 27.34 18.23 -14.03
CA TRP A 2 25.92 18.30 -14.38
C TRP A 2 25.66 18.34 -15.89
N ASP A 3 26.55 18.93 -16.69
CA ASP A 3 26.43 18.97 -18.15
C ASP A 3 26.47 17.56 -18.77
N ARG A 4 27.33 16.69 -18.23
CA ARG A 4 27.43 15.29 -18.64
C ARG A 4 26.17 14.48 -18.30
N ILE A 5 25.54 14.78 -17.17
CA ILE A 5 24.27 14.14 -16.77
C ILE A 5 23.14 14.63 -17.69
N ALA A 6 23.08 15.93 -17.97
CA ALA A 6 22.09 16.52 -18.88
C ALA A 6 22.21 15.92 -20.29
N GLU A 7 23.43 15.76 -20.80
CA GLU A 7 23.72 15.15 -22.10
C GLU A 7 23.36 13.65 -22.12
N GLN A 8 23.65 12.91 -21.05
CA GLN A 8 23.27 11.49 -20.94
C GLN A 8 21.74 11.30 -20.92
N VAL A 9 21.02 12.14 -20.20
CA VAL A 9 19.55 12.05 -20.09
C VAL A 9 18.89 12.43 -21.42
N THR A 10 19.33 13.53 -22.05
CA THR A 10 18.80 13.93 -23.36
C THR A 10 19.08 12.89 -24.42
N GLN A 11 20.29 12.33 -24.46
CA GLN A 11 20.62 11.28 -25.42
C GLN A 11 19.80 10.01 -25.22
N ALA A 12 19.47 9.63 -23.97
CA ALA A 12 18.62 8.49 -23.68
C ALA A 12 17.15 8.72 -24.11
N VAL A 13 16.60 9.90 -23.84
CA VAL A 13 15.23 10.26 -24.21
C VAL A 13 15.06 10.29 -25.73
N PHE A 14 15.98 10.92 -26.46
CA PHE A 14 15.91 11.01 -27.92
C PHE A 14 16.34 9.72 -28.64
N ARG A 15 17.03 8.78 -27.97
CA ARG A 15 17.28 7.43 -28.52
C ARG A 15 16.04 6.56 -28.54
N ILE A 16 15.14 6.74 -27.57
CA ILE A 16 13.91 5.95 -27.43
C ILE A 16 12.93 6.19 -28.60
N GLU A 17 13.00 7.33 -29.28
CA GLU A 17 12.19 7.61 -30.48
C GLU A 17 12.59 6.79 -31.73
N GLN A 18 13.76 6.13 -31.74
CA GLN A 18 14.22 5.31 -32.87
C GLN A 18 13.87 3.82 -32.73
N GLU A 19 13.29 3.42 -31.62
CA GLU A 19 12.81 2.06 -31.42
C GLU A 19 11.45 1.90 -32.16
N SER A 20 11.43 1.05 -33.18
CA SER A 20 10.24 0.81 -34.02
C SER A 20 8.97 0.53 -33.17
N PRO A 21 7.75 0.80 -33.69
CA PRO A 21 6.50 0.49 -32.99
C PRO A 21 6.41 -0.96 -32.47
N ALA A 22 7.13 -1.89 -33.11
CA ALA A 22 7.23 -3.28 -32.68
C ALA A 22 8.03 -3.48 -31.37
N PHE A 23 9.02 -2.63 -31.08
CA PHE A 23 9.77 -2.65 -29.83
C PHE A 23 8.96 -2.09 -28.66
N VAL A 24 8.25 -0.98 -28.88
CA VAL A 24 7.38 -0.33 -27.88
C VAL A 24 6.22 -1.26 -27.47
N GLY A 25 5.72 -2.09 -28.39
CA GLY A 25 4.72 -3.12 -28.09
C GLY A 25 5.23 -4.28 -27.21
N SER A 26 6.55 -4.45 -27.06
CA SER A 26 7.13 -5.54 -26.25
C SER A 26 7.39 -5.17 -24.80
N LEU A 27 7.64 -3.89 -24.49
CA LEU A 27 7.86 -3.41 -23.12
C LEU A 27 6.56 -3.10 -22.37
N TRP A 28 5.45 -2.93 -23.09
CA TRP A 28 4.10 -2.82 -22.54
C TRP A 28 3.29 -4.11 -22.66
N LYS A 29 3.95 -5.28 -22.79
CA LYS A 29 3.35 -6.51 -22.27
C LYS A 29 3.51 -6.50 -20.76
N VAL A 30 2.73 -5.64 -20.11
CA VAL A 30 2.19 -6.00 -18.79
C VAL A 30 1.45 -7.30 -19.07
N THR A 31 2.10 -8.43 -18.77
CA THR A 31 1.38 -9.70 -18.65
C THR A 31 0.23 -9.36 -17.75
N ALA A 32 -0.98 -9.40 -18.33
CA ALA A 32 -2.20 -9.17 -17.59
C ALA A 32 -2.01 -9.84 -16.24
N THR A 33 -2.04 -9.06 -15.17
CA THR A 33 -2.15 -9.64 -13.85
C THR A 33 -3.48 -10.35 -13.87
N GLU A 34 -3.46 -11.64 -14.20
CA GLU A 34 -4.57 -12.54 -13.96
C GLU A 34 -4.77 -12.47 -12.46
N GLN A 35 -5.75 -11.68 -12.07
CA GLN A 35 -6.21 -11.68 -10.71
C GLN A 35 -6.86 -13.04 -10.55
N ASP A 36 -6.23 -13.92 -9.76
CA ASP A 36 -6.93 -15.08 -9.22
C ASP A 36 -8.14 -14.52 -8.45
N VAL A 37 -9.30 -14.52 -9.10
CA VAL A 37 -10.56 -14.19 -8.47
C VAL A 37 -10.72 -15.24 -7.40
N ALA A 38 -10.57 -14.82 -6.13
CA ALA A 38 -10.86 -15.67 -5.00
C ALA A 38 -12.22 -16.32 -5.26
N PRO A 39 -12.35 -17.65 -5.08
CA PRO A 39 -13.62 -18.32 -5.34
C PRO A 39 -14.72 -17.57 -4.59
N PRO A 40 -15.89 -17.36 -5.22
CA PRO A 40 -17.00 -16.73 -4.51
C PRO A 40 -17.19 -17.49 -3.19
N PRO A 41 -17.45 -16.79 -2.07
CA PRO A 41 -17.77 -17.48 -0.84
C PRO A 41 -18.88 -18.47 -1.18
N GLU A 42 -18.59 -19.75 -0.99
CA GLU A 42 -19.55 -20.81 -1.23
C GLU A 42 -20.83 -20.45 -0.49
N GLU A 43 -21.90 -20.25 -1.25
CA GLU A 43 -23.18 -19.82 -0.71
C GLU A 43 -23.81 -20.99 0.04
N ASP A 44 -23.38 -21.21 1.27
CA ASP A 44 -24.18 -21.89 2.27
C ASP A 44 -25.11 -20.88 2.96
N TYR A 45 -25.97 -20.23 2.16
CA TYR A 45 -27.17 -19.58 2.67
C TYR A 45 -28.18 -20.64 3.11
N GLN A 46 -27.84 -21.39 4.15
CA GLN A 46 -28.81 -22.14 4.94
C GLN A 46 -29.38 -21.20 5.99
N THR A 47 -30.47 -20.55 5.63
CA THR A 47 -31.43 -20.06 6.60
C THR A 47 -31.82 -21.21 7.52
N SER A 48 -31.29 -21.23 8.74
CA SER A 48 -31.92 -21.98 9.82
C SER A 48 -31.65 -21.23 11.12
N GLY A 49 -32.71 -20.65 11.65
CA GLY A 49 -32.69 -20.08 12.98
C GLY A 49 -32.36 -21.15 14.01
N GLY A 50 -31.56 -20.75 14.98
CA GLY A 50 -31.45 -21.41 16.28
C GLY A 50 -30.29 -22.39 16.38
N GLY A 51 -29.22 -21.95 17.06
CA GLY A 51 -28.24 -22.84 17.69
C GLY A 51 -26.81 -22.58 17.26
N TYR A 52 -26.06 -21.83 18.08
CA TYR A 52 -24.61 -21.98 18.12
C TYR A 52 -24.29 -22.91 19.29
N GLU A 53 -23.92 -24.15 19.00
CA GLU A 53 -23.26 -25.01 19.98
C GLU A 53 -21.78 -25.13 19.63
N ALA A 54 -20.99 -25.11 20.70
CA ALA A 54 -19.58 -24.82 20.74
C ALA A 54 -18.70 -25.86 20.02
N GLY A 55 -17.61 -25.41 19.41
CA GLY A 55 -16.58 -26.34 18.94
C GLY A 55 -15.48 -25.81 18.04
N SER A 56 -14.88 -24.66 18.33
CA SER A 56 -13.49 -24.37 17.92
C SER A 56 -13.02 -23.11 18.64
N GLU A 57 -12.05 -23.27 19.54
CA GLU A 57 -11.43 -22.16 20.27
C GLU A 57 -10.61 -21.29 19.31
N LYS A 58 -11.31 -20.41 18.57
CA LYS A 58 -10.71 -19.25 17.95
C LYS A 58 -10.29 -18.33 19.09
N ARG A 59 -9.01 -18.35 19.46
CA ARG A 59 -8.45 -17.31 20.33
C ARG A 59 -8.73 -15.97 19.64
N ALA A 60 -9.72 -15.26 20.17
CA ALA A 60 -10.00 -13.89 19.79
C ALA A 60 -8.73 -13.10 20.16
N VAL A 61 -7.96 -12.72 19.14
CA VAL A 61 -6.85 -11.79 19.34
C VAL A 61 -7.50 -10.43 19.52
N ASP A 62 -7.39 -9.88 20.73
CA ASP A 62 -7.85 -8.52 20.98
C ASP A 62 -7.15 -7.53 20.04
N PRO A 63 -7.88 -6.56 19.47
CA PRO A 63 -7.27 -5.54 18.64
C PRO A 63 -6.29 -4.71 19.46
N ILE A 64 -5.10 -4.46 18.88
CA ILE A 64 -4.09 -3.60 19.49
C ILE A 64 -4.63 -2.17 19.53
N VAL A 65 -5.05 -1.72 20.70
CA VAL A 65 -5.43 -0.32 20.95
C VAL A 65 -4.19 0.47 21.33
N ASN A 66 -4.10 1.71 20.84
CA ASN A 66 -3.05 2.61 21.31
C ASN A 66 -3.26 2.87 22.80
N ALA A 67 -2.28 2.49 23.62
CA ALA A 67 -2.31 2.74 25.06
C ALA A 67 -2.21 4.24 25.41
N GLN A 68 -1.72 5.06 24.48
CA GLN A 68 -1.50 6.49 24.67
C GLN A 68 -2.55 7.33 23.94
N PRO A 69 -2.92 8.50 24.50
CA PRO A 69 -3.83 9.42 23.83
C PRO A 69 -3.24 9.91 22.50
N LYS A 70 -4.12 10.14 21.52
CA LYS A 70 -3.72 10.73 20.24
C LYS A 70 -3.20 12.14 20.49
N VAL A 71 -1.92 12.38 20.19
CA VAL A 71 -1.31 13.71 20.30
C VAL A 71 -1.83 14.58 19.15
N GLY A 72 -2.44 15.72 19.48
CA GLY A 72 -2.89 16.68 18.49
C GLY A 72 -1.73 17.37 17.79
N ARG A 73 -1.91 17.73 16.52
CA ARG A 73 -0.87 18.37 15.68
C ARG A 73 -0.23 19.63 16.32
N ASN A 74 -0.99 20.38 17.11
CA ASN A 74 -0.51 21.61 17.75
C ASN A 74 -0.06 21.44 19.21
N ASP A 75 -0.22 20.25 19.80
CA ASP A 75 0.10 19.97 21.21
C ASP A 75 1.62 19.92 21.45
N PRO A 76 2.10 20.09 22.69
CA PRO A 76 3.51 19.91 23.02
C PRO A 76 4.00 18.50 22.62
N CYS A 77 5.17 18.42 22.01
CA CYS A 77 5.75 17.14 21.59
C CYS A 77 6.07 16.26 22.80
N PRO A 78 5.62 14.99 22.82
CA PRO A 78 5.93 14.05 23.92
C PRO A 78 7.42 13.70 24.01
N CYS A 79 8.21 14.07 23.00
CA CYS A 79 9.67 13.90 22.94
C CYS A 79 10.45 14.85 23.87
N GLY A 80 9.77 15.77 24.57
CA GLY A 80 10.42 16.70 25.51
C GLY A 80 11.13 17.89 24.85
N SER A 81 10.93 18.11 23.55
CA SER A 81 11.59 19.20 22.80
C SER A 81 11.05 20.60 23.07
N GLY A 82 9.93 20.72 23.79
CA GLY A 82 9.21 21.98 24.01
C GLY A 82 8.54 22.58 22.76
N LYS A 83 8.63 21.92 21.60
CA LYS A 83 8.02 22.37 20.34
C LYS A 83 6.64 21.73 20.13
N LYS A 84 5.79 22.36 19.32
CA LYS A 84 4.52 21.75 18.86
C LYS A 84 4.80 20.47 18.08
N TYR A 85 3.97 19.44 18.22
CA TYR A 85 4.15 18.13 17.58
C TYR A 85 4.41 18.25 16.07
N LYS A 86 3.66 19.12 15.37
CA LYS A 86 3.83 19.44 13.93
C LYS A 86 5.19 20.02 13.50
N LYS A 87 6.00 20.47 14.45
CA LYS A 87 7.31 21.09 14.21
C LYS A 87 8.44 20.24 14.81
N CYS A 88 8.14 19.01 15.24
CA CYS A 88 9.12 18.15 15.90
C CYS A 88 9.10 16.70 15.39
N CYS A 89 8.01 15.96 15.59
CA CYS A 89 7.96 14.51 15.35
C CYS A 89 6.88 14.08 14.34
N LEU A 90 6.08 15.04 13.85
CA LEU A 90 5.24 14.88 12.66
C LEU A 90 6.03 15.38 11.44
#